data_AF-A0A238BNG2-F1
#
_entry.id   AF-A0A238BNG2-F1
#
_cell.length_a   1.000
_cell.length_b   1.000
_cell.length_c   1.000
_cell.angle_alpha   90.00
_cell.angle_beta   90.00
_cell.angle_gamma   90.00
#
_symmetry.space_group_name_H-M   'P 1'
#
loop_
_entity.id
_entity.type
_entity.pdbx_description
1 polymer ?
#
loop_
_entity_poly.entity_id
_entity_poly.type
_entity_poly.pdbx_seq_one_letter_code
_entity_poly.pdbx_strand_id
1 'polypeptide(L)'
;MFVGIAICTQGGILIMEWLIVYGTSWGLLIAVFCEIIVISFIYGINNFVQNLKEMLGFEPGYYWRLCWCTIISCFVTYEPLKYQDFVYPQMANILGLLFSFSTVSVIFIVGFYKLYAEKGDNFIMKLKAVSTPHRWNRSNNDATIESISNDEINL
;
A
#
# COMPACT_ATOMS: atom_id res chain seq x y z
N MET A 1 -23.34 8.55 -7.53
CA MET A 1 -24.71 9.10 -7.31
C MET A 1 -25.65 8.07 -6.68
N PHE A 2 -25.78 6.84 -7.21
CA PHE A 2 -26.68 5.82 -6.67
C PHE A 2 -26.41 5.40 -5.21
N VAL A 3 -25.15 5.23 -4.82
CA VAL A 3 -24.76 4.85 -3.45
C VAL A 3 -25.19 5.90 -2.42
N GLY A 4 -25.07 7.19 -2.77
CA GLY A 4 -25.50 8.29 -1.90
C GLY A 4 -27.00 8.31 -1.65
N ILE A 5 -27.81 7.94 -2.64
CA ILE A 5 -29.27 7.82 -2.46
C ILE A 5 -29.60 6.66 -1.52
N ALA A 6 -28.90 5.52 -1.63
CA ALA A 6 -29.10 4.37 -0.73
C ALA A 6 -28.81 4.73 0.75
N ILE A 7 -27.78 5.56 0.98
CA ILE A 7 -27.38 6.05 2.30
C ILE A 7 -28.39 7.04 2.91
N CYS A 8 -29.16 7.76 2.10
CA CYS A 8 -30.17 8.71 2.59
C CYS A 8 -31.54 8.05 2.88
N THR A 9 -31.67 6.73 2.71
CA THR A 9 -32.92 6.03 3.02
C THR A 9 -33.11 5.83 4.53
N GLN A 10 -34.30 5.39 4.94
CA GLN A 10 -34.63 5.15 6.35
C GLN A 10 -33.75 4.06 7.01
N GLY A 11 -33.15 3.16 6.22
CA GLY A 11 -32.14 2.18 6.66
C GLY A 11 -30.69 2.59 6.37
N GLY A 12 -30.46 3.83 5.96
CA GLY A 12 -29.19 4.32 5.46
C GLY A 12 -28.05 4.29 6.48
N ILE A 13 -28.36 4.48 7.76
CA ILE A 13 -27.36 4.40 8.84
C ILE A 13 -26.70 3.02 8.93
N LEU A 14 -27.45 1.93 8.67
CA LEU A 14 -26.90 0.57 8.64
C LEU A 14 -25.94 0.35 7.46
N ILE A 15 -26.27 0.94 6.30
CA ILE A 15 -25.42 0.86 5.10
C ILE A 15 -24.14 1.67 5.32
N MET A 16 -24.26 2.83 5.96
CA MET A 16 -23.13 3.70 6.29
C MET A 16 -22.16 3.04 7.27
N GLU A 17 -22.66 2.47 8.36
CA GLU A 17 -21.82 1.81 9.35
C GLU A 17 -21.05 0.64 8.72
N TRP A 18 -21.77 -0.17 7.95
CA TRP A 18 -21.16 -1.29 7.23
C TRP A 18 -20.05 -0.81 6.28
N LEU A 19 -20.27 0.29 5.55
CA LEU A 19 -19.29 0.85 4.63
C LEU A 19 -18.06 1.40 5.37
N ILE A 20 -18.24 2.08 6.51
CA ILE A 20 -17.15 2.65 7.29
C ILE A 20 -16.28 1.52 7.86
N VAL A 21 -16.88 0.48 8.43
CA VAL A 21 -16.10 -0.62 9.03
C VAL A 21 -15.42 -1.48 7.97
N TYR A 22 -16.13 -1.95 6.95
CA TYR A 22 -15.52 -2.82 5.93
C TYR A 22 -14.65 -2.06 4.92
N GLY A 23 -15.04 -0.84 4.56
CA GLY A 23 -14.31 -0.02 3.60
C GLY A 23 -13.07 0.63 4.20
N THR A 24 -13.20 1.25 5.38
CA THR A 24 -12.08 1.98 5.99
C THR A 24 -11.26 1.10 6.91
N SER A 25 -11.86 0.45 7.90
CA SER A 25 -11.07 -0.32 8.89
C SER A 25 -10.48 -1.58 8.28
N TRP A 26 -11.32 -2.50 7.77
CA TRP A 26 -10.85 -3.76 7.19
C TRP A 26 -10.12 -3.54 5.86
N GLY A 27 -10.62 -2.65 5.00
CA GLY A 27 -9.98 -2.31 3.72
C GLY A 27 -8.56 -1.76 3.90
N LEU A 28 -8.39 -0.74 4.76
CA LEU A 28 -7.07 -0.14 5.00
C LEU A 28 -6.10 -1.13 5.66
N LEU A 29 -6.58 -1.92 6.61
CA LEU A 29 -5.77 -2.88 7.34
C LEU A 29 -5.21 -3.98 6.40
N ILE A 30 -6.03 -4.51 5.48
CA ILE A 30 -5.57 -5.47 4.47
C ILE A 30 -4.62 -4.78 3.47
N ALA A 31 -4.92 -3.54 3.05
CA ALA A 31 -4.07 -2.80 2.11
C ALA A 31 -2.65 -2.59 2.65
N VAL A 32 -2.53 -2.03 3.86
CA VAL A 32 -1.23 -1.77 4.50
C VAL A 32 -0.48 -3.07 4.77
N PHE A 33 -1.17 -4.13 5.19
CA PHE A 33 -0.55 -5.44 5.38
C PHE A 33 0.06 -5.99 4.08
N CYS A 34 -0.68 -5.92 2.97
CA CYS A 34 -0.18 -6.34 1.66
C CYS A 34 0.98 -5.47 1.18
N GLU A 35 0.91 -4.15 1.37
CA GLU A 35 2.02 -3.24 1.03
C GLU A 35 3.31 -3.60 1.78
N ILE A 36 3.22 -3.89 3.08
CA ILE A 36 4.38 -4.29 3.90
C ILE A 36 4.96 -5.62 3.39
N ILE A 37 4.13 -6.60 3.06
CA ILE A 37 4.59 -7.88 2.47
C ILE A 37 5.33 -7.62 1.16
N VAL A 38 4.75 -6.79 0.28
CA VAL A 38 5.35 -6.44 -1.01
C VAL A 38 6.70 -5.77 -0.83
N ILE A 39 6.82 -4.80 0.08
CA ILE A 39 8.09 -4.13 0.37
C ILE A 39 9.10 -5.11 0.97
N SER A 40 8.68 -5.94 1.92
CA SER A 40 9.58 -6.89 2.59
C SER A 40 10.15 -7.95 1.64
N PHE A 41 9.31 -8.50 0.75
CA PHE A 41 9.71 -9.60 -0.15
C PHE A 41 10.25 -9.14 -1.50
N ILE A 42 9.62 -8.14 -2.16
CA ILE A 42 10.01 -7.70 -3.51
C ILE A 42 11.15 -6.68 -3.42
N TYR A 43 11.02 -5.67 -2.56
CA TYR A 43 12.02 -4.60 -2.45
C TYR A 43 13.19 -4.99 -1.55
N GLY A 44 12.92 -5.79 -0.50
CA GLY A 44 13.91 -6.28 0.45
C GLY A 44 14.17 -5.30 1.58
N ILE A 45 14.14 -5.81 2.82
CA ILE A 45 14.29 -5.00 4.05
C ILE A 45 15.61 -4.21 4.08
N ASN A 46 16.71 -4.81 3.63
CA ASN A 46 18.03 -4.17 3.67
C ASN A 46 18.09 -2.92 2.77
N ASN A 47 17.50 -3.01 1.58
CA ASN A 47 17.41 -1.87 0.67
C ASN A 47 16.52 -0.78 1.29
N PHE A 48 15.39 -1.17 1.91
CA PHE A 48 14.50 -0.22 2.58
C PHE A 48 15.20 0.55 3.71
N VAL A 49 15.94 -0.15 4.57
CA VAL A 49 16.70 0.49 5.66
C VAL A 49 17.78 1.43 5.12
N GLN A 50 18.49 1.04 4.05
CA GLN A 50 19.50 1.89 3.43
C GLN A 50 18.90 3.19 2.87
N ASN A 51 17.75 3.09 2.19
CA ASN A 51 17.05 4.28 1.66
C ASN A 51 16.55 5.18 2.80
N LEU A 52 16.03 4.57 3.88
CA LEU A 52 15.57 5.36 5.02
C LEU A 52 16.73 6.08 5.74
N LYS A 53 17.90 5.43 5.84
CA LYS A 53 19.12 6.05 6.38
C LYS A 53 19.59 7.22 5.53
N GLU A 54 19.49 7.12 4.20
CA GLU A 54 19.87 8.21 3.29
C GLU A 54 18.92 9.42 3.41
N MET A 55 17.62 9.18 3.63
CA MET A 55 16.64 10.26 3.78
C MET A 55 16.67 10.93 5.16
N LEU A 56 16.79 10.13 6.23
CA LEU A 56 16.67 10.61 7.61
C LEU A 56 18.02 10.87 8.29
N GLY A 57 19.12 10.36 7.73
CA GLY A 57 20.47 10.47 8.30
C GLY A 57 20.75 9.51 9.48
N PHE A 58 19.75 8.76 9.94
CA PHE A 58 19.88 7.75 10.99
C PHE A 58 19.19 6.44 10.60
N GLU A 59 19.67 5.32 11.16
CA GLU A 59 19.07 4.00 10.90
C GLU A 59 17.82 3.82 11.79
N PRO A 60 16.66 3.46 11.20
CA PRO A 60 15.47 3.12 11.99
C PRO A 60 15.76 1.88 12.86
N GLY A 61 15.60 2.01 14.18
CA GLY A 61 15.80 0.92 15.13
C GLY A 61 14.70 -0.16 15.11
N TYR A 62 14.81 -1.14 16.01
CA TYR A 62 13.87 -2.26 16.20
C TYR A 62 12.39 -1.85 16.44
N TYR A 63 12.12 -0.58 16.73
CA TYR A 63 10.77 -0.03 16.87
C TYR A 63 9.91 -0.25 15.62
N TRP A 64 10.51 -0.20 14.42
CA TRP A 64 9.77 -0.46 13.17
C TRP A 64 9.32 -1.93 13.05
N ARG A 65 10.10 -2.87 13.58
CA ARG A 65 9.74 -4.30 13.61
C ARG A 65 8.62 -4.57 14.61
N LEU A 66 8.60 -3.87 15.74
CA LEU A 66 7.52 -3.96 16.74
C LEU A 66 6.19 -3.42 16.21
N CYS A 67 6.23 -2.35 15.40
CA CYS A 67 5.05 -1.80 14.73
C CYS A 67 4.35 -2.86 13.85
N TRP A 68 5.11 -3.72 13.18
CA TRP A 68 4.54 -4.82 12.39
C TRP A 68 3.88 -5.91 13.26
N CYS A 69 4.43 -6.21 14.43
CA CYS A 69 3.80 -7.13 15.40
C CYS A 69 2.48 -6.56 15.96
N THR A 70 2.39 -5.23 16.15
CA THR A 70 1.15 -4.59 16.61
C THR A 70 0.06 -4.59 15.55
N ILE A 71 0.40 -4.44 14.26
CA ILE A 71 -0.56 -4.55 13.15
C ILE A 71 -1.14 -5.97 13.10
N ILE A 72 -0.30 -7.00 13.26
CA ILE A 72 -0.74 -8.41 13.28
C ILE A 72 -1.65 -8.70 14.48
N SER A 73 -1.39 -8.09 15.64
CA SER A 73 -2.24 -8.26 16.83
C SER A 73 -3.65 -7.68 16.64
N CYS A 74 -3.79 -6.65 15.80
CA CYS A 74 -5.09 -6.05 15.46
C CYS A 74 -5.96 -6.98 14.59
N PHE A 75 -5.34 -7.80 13.73
CA PHE A 75 -6.07 -8.81 12.92
C PHE A 75 -6.76 -9.89 13.77
N VAL A 76 -6.27 -10.15 14.99
CA VAL A 76 -6.71 -11.28 15.82
C VAL A 76 -8.07 -11.02 16.49
N THR A 77 -8.51 -9.76 16.58
CA THR A 77 -9.79 -9.40 17.22
C THR A 77 -10.88 -9.27 16.17
N TYR A 78 -11.29 -10.38 15.54
CA TYR A 78 -12.48 -10.40 14.68
C TYR A 78 -13.73 -10.51 15.57
N GLU A 79 -14.41 -9.40 15.79
CA GLU A 79 -15.75 -9.40 16.38
C GLU A 79 -16.79 -9.20 15.27
N PRO A 80 -17.84 -10.04 15.18
CA PRO A 80 -18.86 -9.89 14.15
C PRO A 80 -19.54 -8.52 14.30
N LEU A 81 -19.69 -7.81 13.19
CA LEU A 81 -20.27 -6.47 13.15
C LEU A 81 -21.67 -6.48 13.77
N LYS A 82 -21.84 -5.78 14.89
CA LYS A 82 -23.13 -5.56 15.56
C LYS A 82 -23.39 -4.06 15.60
N TYR A 83 -24.55 -3.64 15.11
CA TYR A 83 -25.00 -2.27 15.28
C TYR A 83 -26.20 -2.26 16.24
N GLN A 84 -25.98 -1.76 17.45
CA GLN A 84 -26.96 -1.80 18.55
C GLN A 84 -27.46 -3.24 18.79
N ASP A 85 -28.77 -3.48 18.66
CA ASP A 85 -29.43 -4.80 18.83
C ASP A 85 -29.57 -5.58 17.50
N PHE A 86 -29.07 -5.04 16.39
CA PHE A 86 -29.17 -5.67 15.06
C PHE A 86 -27.88 -6.42 14.70
N VAL A 87 -28.01 -7.74 14.54
CA VAL A 87 -26.93 -8.61 14.06
C VAL A 87 -26.99 -8.66 12.53
N TYR A 88 -25.90 -8.25 11.87
CA TYR A 88 -25.84 -8.32 10.41
C TYR A 88 -25.90 -9.77 9.91
N PRO A 89 -26.64 -10.04 8.82
CA PRO A 89 -26.69 -11.36 8.22
C PRO A 89 -25.31 -11.76 7.68
N GLN A 90 -24.98 -13.05 7.72
CA GLN A 90 -23.68 -13.56 7.28
C GLN A 90 -23.33 -13.18 5.84
N MET A 91 -24.33 -13.08 4.96
CA MET A 91 -24.12 -12.62 3.58
C MET A 91 -23.57 -11.20 3.50
N ALA A 92 -24.00 -10.30 4.39
CA ALA A 92 -23.46 -8.93 4.44
C ALA A 92 -22.00 -8.93 4.89
N ASN A 93 -21.61 -9.84 5.79
CA ASN A 93 -20.22 -9.95 6.23
C ASN A 93 -19.31 -10.49 5.11
N ILE A 94 -19.78 -11.50 4.36
CA ILE A 94 -19.04 -12.05 3.20
C ILE A 94 -18.87 -10.97 2.12
N LEU A 95 -19.94 -10.23 1.80
CA LEU A 95 -19.86 -9.12 0.86
C LEU A 95 -18.89 -8.03 1.33
N GLY A 96 -18.82 -7.76 2.63
CA GLY A 96 -17.95 -6.75 3.21
C GLY A 96 -16.48 -7.13 3.05
N LEU A 97 -16.16 -8.39 3.33
CA LEU A 97 -14.82 -8.93 3.11
C LEU A 97 -14.42 -8.91 1.62
N LEU A 98 -15.32 -9.35 0.73
CA LEU A 98 -15.05 -9.31 -0.71
C LEU A 98 -14.83 -7.88 -1.22
N PHE A 99 -15.59 -6.92 -0.69
CA PHE A 99 -15.40 -5.50 -0.97
C PHE A 99 -14.01 -5.02 -0.51
N SER A 100 -13.60 -5.36 0.72
CA SER A 100 -12.26 -5.04 1.22
C SER A 100 -11.16 -5.64 0.32
N PHE A 101 -11.25 -6.92 -0.03
CA PHE A 101 -10.27 -7.57 -0.91
C PHE A 101 -10.23 -6.99 -2.33
N SER A 102 -11.37 -6.55 -2.85
CA SER A 102 -11.45 -5.96 -4.19
C SER A 102 -10.57 -4.72 -4.31
N THR A 103 -10.49 -3.88 -3.28
CA THR A 103 -9.64 -2.67 -3.28
C THR A 103 -8.16 -3.01 -3.42
N VAL A 104 -7.68 -4.00 -2.67
CA VAL A 104 -6.28 -4.42 -2.66
C VAL A 104 -5.91 -5.17 -3.94
N SER A 105 -6.84 -5.90 -4.53
CA SER A 105 -6.64 -6.62 -5.80
C SER A 105 -6.16 -5.71 -6.93
N VAL A 106 -6.58 -4.43 -6.96
CA VAL A 106 -6.14 -3.47 -7.98
C VAL A 106 -4.62 -3.28 -7.98
N ILE A 107 -4.00 -3.21 -6.80
CA ILE A 107 -2.55 -3.06 -6.64
C ILE A 107 -1.83 -4.27 -7.25
N PHE A 108 -2.32 -5.48 -6.96
CA PHE A 108 -1.78 -6.71 -7.54
C PHE A 108 -1.95 -6.75 -9.06
N ILE A 109 -3.12 -6.40 -9.58
CA ILE A 109 -3.41 -6.39 -11.02
C ILE A 109 -2.47 -5.46 -11.76
N VAL A 110 -2.21 -4.25 -11.25
CA VAL A 110 -1.25 -3.31 -11.86
C VAL A 110 0.16 -3.88 -11.83
N GLY A 111 0.57 -4.52 -10.71
CA GLY A 111 1.85 -5.20 -10.60
C GLY A 111 2.02 -6.31 -11.64
N PHE A 112 1.02 -7.17 -11.78
CA PHE A 112 1.00 -8.22 -12.81
C PHE A 112 0.99 -7.63 -14.22
N TYR A 113 0.19 -6.60 -14.49
CA TYR A 113 0.12 -5.97 -15.80
C TYR A 113 1.50 -5.44 -16.23
N LYS A 114 2.23 -4.76 -15.32
CA LYS A 114 3.60 -4.33 -15.61
C LYS A 114 4.53 -5.52 -15.87
N LEU A 115 4.48 -6.56 -15.04
CA LEU A 115 5.28 -7.77 -15.22
C LEU A 115 5.04 -8.46 -16.59
N TYR A 116 3.81 -8.46 -17.07
CA TYR A 116 3.46 -8.99 -18.39
C TYR A 116 3.85 -8.05 -19.54
N ALA A 117 3.77 -6.74 -19.34
CA ALA A 117 4.10 -5.73 -20.35
C ALA A 117 5.61 -5.60 -20.63
N GLU A 118 6.49 -5.89 -19.66
CA GLU A 118 7.93 -6.00 -19.93
C GLU A 118 8.22 -7.12 -20.94
N LYS A 119 9.13 -6.91 -21.89
CA LYS A 119 9.64 -7.97 -22.78
C LYS A 119 10.90 -8.58 -22.17
N GLY A 120 10.79 -9.83 -21.70
CA GLY A 120 11.91 -10.61 -21.16
C GLY A 120 11.56 -12.09 -21.12
N ASP A 121 12.44 -12.96 -21.63
CA ASP A 121 12.12 -14.39 -21.82
C ASP A 121 12.02 -15.17 -20.50
N ASN A 122 12.64 -14.68 -19.40
CA ASN A 122 12.63 -15.34 -18.09
C ASN A 122 11.91 -14.50 -17.02
N PHE A 123 10.98 -15.12 -16.28
CA PHE A 123 10.19 -14.49 -15.21
C PHE A 123 11.06 -13.78 -14.15
N ILE A 124 12.21 -14.35 -13.80
CA ILE A 124 13.12 -13.78 -12.80
C ILE A 124 13.79 -12.50 -13.30
N MET A 125 14.12 -12.41 -14.59
CA MET A 125 14.68 -11.18 -15.18
C MET A 125 13.62 -10.08 -15.27
N LYS A 126 12.37 -10.44 -15.58
CA LYS A 126 11.23 -9.50 -15.56
C LYS A 126 10.96 -8.97 -14.16
N LEU A 127 10.89 -9.86 -13.17
CA LEU A 127 10.72 -9.48 -11.76
C LEU A 127 11.88 -8.59 -11.30
N LYS A 128 13.11 -8.92 -11.69
CA LYS A 128 14.29 -8.12 -11.37
C LYS A 128 14.24 -6.74 -12.03
N ALA A 129 13.88 -6.65 -13.31
CA ALA A 129 13.73 -5.38 -14.03
C ALA A 129 12.66 -4.49 -13.39
N VAL A 130 11.47 -5.04 -13.10
CA VAL A 130 10.36 -4.32 -12.44
C VAL A 130 10.73 -3.91 -11.01
N SER A 131 11.47 -4.75 -10.29
CA SER A 131 11.90 -4.49 -8.92
C SER A 131 13.07 -3.51 -8.83
N THR A 132 13.70 -3.15 -9.94
CA THR A 132 14.83 -2.21 -9.92
C THR A 132 14.27 -0.82 -9.69
N PRO A 133 14.55 -0.17 -8.54
CA PRO A 133 14.03 1.16 -8.27
C PRO A 133 14.62 2.16 -9.27
N HIS A 134 13.83 3.18 -9.59
CA HIS A 134 14.31 4.30 -10.38
C HIS A 134 15.47 4.97 -9.63
N ARG A 135 16.70 4.77 -10.11
CA ARG A 135 17.90 5.22 -9.43
C ARG A 135 18.06 6.73 -9.67
N TRP A 136 17.73 7.54 -8.67
CA TRP A 136 17.98 8.98 -8.72
C TRP A 136 19.50 9.23 -8.69
N ASN A 137 20.05 9.79 -9.77
CA ASN A 137 21.50 9.92 -9.95
C ASN A 137 21.98 11.32 -9.52
N ARG A 138 22.26 11.48 -8.22
CA ARG A 138 22.81 12.70 -7.60
C ARG A 138 24.02 13.27 -8.36
N SER A 139 24.93 12.38 -8.78
CA SER A 139 26.17 12.75 -9.46
C SER A 139 25.95 13.47 -10.79
N ASN A 140 24.87 13.17 -11.51
CA ASN A 140 24.57 13.83 -12.78
C ASN A 140 23.99 15.24 -12.55
N ASN A 141 23.22 15.42 -11.47
CA ASN A 141 22.65 16.72 -11.10
C ASN A 141 23.72 17.66 -10.57
N ASP A 142 24.61 17.16 -9.71
CA ASP A 142 25.72 17.95 -9.18
C ASP A 142 26.68 18.38 -10.32
N ALA A 143 26.97 17.48 -11.27
CA ALA A 143 27.75 17.82 -12.47
C ALA A 143 27.04 18.82 -13.41
N THR A 144 25.71 18.74 -13.53
CA THR A 144 24.92 19.70 -14.32
C THR A 144 24.90 21.07 -13.65
N ILE A 145 24.83 21.13 -12.32
CA ILE A 145 24.91 22.38 -11.56
C ILE A 145 26.32 22.98 -11.65
N GLU A 146 27.37 22.16 -11.60
CA GLU A 146 28.76 22.59 -11.82
C GLU A 146 28.97 23.15 -13.23
N SER A 147 28.39 22.53 -14.28
CA SER A 147 28.49 23.07 -15.64
C SER A 147 27.77 24.43 -15.78
N ILE A 148 26.59 24.58 -15.17
CA ILE A 148 25.83 25.84 -15.21
C ILE A 148 26.58 26.94 -14.44
N SER A 149 27.16 26.62 -13.28
CA SER A 149 27.98 27.56 -12.52
C SER A 149 29.22 28.00 -13.29
N ASN A 150 29.90 27.07 -13.98
CA ASN A 150 31.09 27.41 -14.77
C ASN A 150 30.73 28.28 -15.99
N ASP A 151 29.57 28.08 -16.60
CA ASP A 151 29.11 28.92 -17.72
C ASP A 151 28.74 30.35 -17.26
N GLU A 152 28.21 30.54 -16.04
CA GLU A 152 27.96 31.88 -15.47
C GLU A 152 29.24 32.64 -15.07
N ILE A 153 30.30 31.95 -14.66
CA ILE A 153 31.57 32.58 -14.25
C ILE A 153 32.42 33.00 -15.48
N ASN A 154 32.18 32.39 -16.64
CA ASN A 154 32.90 32.67 -17.89
C ASN A 154 32.21 33.71 -18.81
N LEU A 155 31.13 34.34 -18.34
CA LEU A 155 30.45 35.50 -18.94
C LEU A 155 30.87 36.81 -18.25
#